data_AF-A0AAU6EG72-F1
#
_entry.id   AF-A0AAU6EG72-F1
#
_cell.length_a   1.000
_cell.length_b   1.000
_cell.length_c   1.000
_cell.angle_alpha   90.00
_cell.angle_beta   90.00
_cell.angle_gamma   90.00
#
_symmetry.space_group_name_H-M   'P 1'
#
loop_
_entity.id
_entity.type
_entity.pdbx_description
1 polymer ?
#
loop_
_entity_poly.entity_id
_entity_poly.type
_entity_poly.pdbx_seq_one_letter_code
_entity_poly.pdbx_strand_id
1 'polypeptide(L)'
;MMMTCDEVRMSLGVYALGALEPDERVLVEAHLAECAECRAELEELAGVATFLGRVSEGDVAQVASPPRAVLDRLLSAKVRRRRTNRLMLSLAASVLVVGLGGGTLWVVTQSPPEATTASAPQPAQAAQSAQADRAPADAGGRQESAQSFTDSTAPDASAKAKSSRSPVASPAPEVLLAPSELRFEKSDSTGTVRAVVTASAGEGTTTVKVVLTGVAKGTRCRLEVIGEGGLRETAGNWVVNRAAYDRSGSFTATTTIPPERITAFKITTAGGRVLLTIPTR
;
A
#
# COMPACT_ATOMS: atom_id res chain seq x y z
N MET A 1 -28.18 28.08 3.52
CA MET A 1 -27.14 27.50 4.39
C MET A 1 -25.83 28.12 3.93
N MET A 2 -24.99 28.64 4.82
CA MET A 2 -23.81 29.42 4.43
C MET A 2 -22.61 28.47 4.34
N MET A 3 -21.97 28.37 3.17
CA MET A 3 -20.76 27.55 3.00
C MET A 3 -19.58 28.18 3.74
N THR A 4 -18.78 27.32 4.35
CA THR A 4 -17.53 27.68 5.02
C THR A 4 -16.39 27.86 4.01
N CYS A 5 -15.33 28.57 4.39
CA CYS A 5 -14.17 28.75 3.52
C CYS A 5 -13.51 27.41 3.12
N ASP A 6 -13.52 26.40 3.99
CA ASP A 6 -12.91 25.10 3.73
C ASP A 6 -13.66 24.35 2.60
N GLU A 7 -15.00 24.31 2.69
CA GLU A 7 -15.87 23.74 1.65
C GLU A 7 -15.69 24.47 0.31
N VAL A 8 -15.72 25.82 0.32
CA VAL A 8 -15.55 26.61 -0.91
C VAL A 8 -14.19 26.36 -1.55
N ARG A 9 -13.11 26.31 -0.77
CA ARG A 9 -11.75 26.02 -1.27
C ARG A 9 -11.65 24.66 -1.96
N MET A 10 -12.35 23.64 -1.46
CA MET A 10 -12.42 22.34 -2.14
C MET A 10 -13.15 22.44 -3.49
N SER A 11 -14.24 23.22 -3.56
CA SER A 11 -15.04 23.40 -4.79
C SER A 11 -14.42 24.37 -5.81
N LEU A 12 -13.47 25.25 -5.44
CA LEU A 12 -12.86 26.24 -6.34
C LEU A 12 -12.26 25.62 -7.62
N GLY A 13 -11.64 24.45 -7.53
CA GLY A 13 -11.06 23.77 -8.71
C GLY A 13 -12.12 23.34 -9.73
N VAL A 14 -13.27 22.84 -9.26
CA VAL A 14 -14.39 22.40 -10.10
C VAL A 14 -15.18 23.61 -10.62
N TYR A 15 -15.30 24.66 -9.80
CA TYR A 15 -15.84 25.97 -10.19
C TYR A 15 -15.02 26.61 -11.34
N ALA A 16 -13.69 26.66 -11.21
CA ALA A 16 -12.80 27.25 -12.22
C ALA A 16 -12.82 26.49 -13.57
N LEU A 17 -13.11 25.19 -13.54
CA LEU A 17 -13.33 24.37 -14.74
C LEU A 17 -14.77 24.43 -15.27
N GLY A 18 -15.67 25.18 -14.62
CA GLY A 18 -17.07 25.34 -15.01
C GLY A 18 -17.96 24.11 -14.77
N ALA A 19 -17.45 23.08 -14.10
CA ALA A 19 -18.06 21.76 -13.95
C ALA A 19 -18.92 21.60 -12.68
N LEU A 20 -19.12 22.68 -11.92
CA LEU A 20 -19.91 22.69 -10.69
C LEU A 20 -21.42 22.73 -10.98
N GLU A 21 -22.21 22.05 -10.16
CA GLU A 21 -23.68 22.01 -10.27
C GLU A 21 -24.30 23.42 -10.09
N PRO A 22 -25.46 23.73 -10.71
CA PRO A 22 -25.96 25.10 -10.77
C PRO A 22 -26.35 25.71 -9.42
N ASP A 23 -26.80 24.88 -8.47
CA ASP A 23 -27.18 25.27 -7.12
C ASP A 23 -25.96 25.42 -6.20
N GLU A 24 -24.97 24.53 -6.28
CA GLU A 24 -23.69 24.68 -5.57
C GLU A 24 -22.95 25.95 -6.04
N ARG A 25 -23.01 26.26 -7.34
CA ARG A 25 -22.41 27.46 -7.94
C ARG A 25 -22.90 28.76 -7.29
N VAL A 26 -24.21 28.85 -6.99
CA VAL A 26 -24.79 30.03 -6.33
C VAL A 26 -24.23 30.19 -4.91
N LEU A 27 -23.97 29.09 -4.20
CA LEU A 27 -23.37 29.14 -2.85
C LEU A 27 -21.90 29.58 -2.89
N VAL A 28 -21.13 29.08 -3.86
CA VAL A 28 -19.73 29.49 -4.07
C VAL A 28 -19.65 30.96 -4.48
N GLU A 29 -20.49 31.42 -5.41
CA GLU A 29 -20.51 32.82 -5.87
C GLU A 29 -20.91 33.80 -4.76
N ALA A 30 -21.88 33.43 -3.92
CA ALA A 30 -22.26 34.21 -2.75
C ALA A 30 -21.08 34.34 -1.75
N HIS A 31 -20.33 33.27 -1.50
CA HIS A 31 -19.16 33.32 -0.63
C HIS A 31 -18.01 34.14 -1.23
N LEU A 32 -17.76 34.03 -2.55
CA LEU A 32 -16.71 34.80 -3.24
C LEU A 32 -16.97 36.31 -3.23
N ALA A 33 -18.24 36.74 -3.23
CA ALA A 33 -18.60 38.15 -3.09
C ALA A 33 -18.12 38.75 -1.75
N GLU A 34 -18.09 37.95 -0.68
CA GLU A 34 -17.78 38.39 0.69
C GLU A 34 -16.32 38.07 1.11
N CYS A 35 -15.73 36.99 0.59
CA CYS A 35 -14.42 36.47 1.02
C CYS A 35 -13.28 36.83 0.05
N ALA A 36 -12.33 37.65 0.50
CA ALA A 36 -11.16 38.05 -0.29
C ALA A 36 -10.13 36.93 -0.46
N GLU A 37 -9.95 36.06 0.54
CA GLU A 37 -8.97 34.96 0.50
C GLU A 37 -9.34 33.91 -0.56
N CYS A 38 -10.62 33.51 -0.60
CA CYS A 38 -11.10 32.55 -1.61
C CYS A 38 -11.07 33.12 -3.03
N ARG A 39 -11.20 34.45 -3.20
CA ARG A 39 -10.99 35.11 -4.50
C ARG A 39 -9.53 35.07 -4.95
N ALA A 40 -8.57 35.34 -4.06
CA ALA A 40 -7.15 35.26 -4.39
C ALA A 40 -6.73 33.82 -4.78
N GLU A 41 -7.26 32.81 -4.10
CA GLU A 41 -7.02 31.40 -4.43
C GLU A 41 -7.67 30.99 -5.76
N LEU A 42 -8.86 31.51 -6.07
CA LEU A 42 -9.47 31.33 -7.38
C LEU A 42 -8.63 31.98 -8.51
N GLU A 43 -8.01 33.14 -8.27
CA GLU A 43 -7.11 33.79 -9.24
C GLU A 43 -5.84 32.95 -9.50
N GLU A 44 -5.26 32.33 -8.47
CA GLU A 44 -4.14 31.39 -8.62
C GLU A 44 -4.53 30.16 -9.44
N LEU A 45 -5.69 29.56 -9.14
CA LEU A 45 -6.22 28.40 -9.85
C LEU A 45 -6.65 28.70 -11.29
N ALA A 46 -7.19 29.88 -11.57
CA ALA A 46 -7.62 30.32 -12.89
C ALA A 46 -6.46 30.28 -13.90
N GLY A 47 -5.25 30.62 -13.46
CA GLY A 47 -4.03 30.49 -14.26
C GLY A 47 -3.86 29.06 -14.81
N VAL A 48 -3.97 28.04 -13.96
CA VAL A 48 -3.87 26.63 -14.38
C VAL A 48 -5.08 26.19 -15.21
N ALA A 49 -6.29 26.61 -14.84
CA ALA A 49 -7.51 26.28 -15.58
C ALA A 49 -7.47 26.75 -17.04
N THR A 50 -6.90 27.94 -17.32
CA THR A 50 -6.74 28.42 -18.71
C THR A 50 -5.81 27.55 -19.56
N PHE A 51 -4.78 26.92 -18.98
CA PHE A 51 -3.95 25.96 -19.70
C PHE A 51 -4.70 24.64 -19.97
N LEU A 52 -5.49 24.16 -19.01
CA LEU A 52 -6.31 22.96 -19.18
C LEU A 52 -7.39 23.15 -20.25
N GLY A 53 -7.98 24.34 -20.35
CA GLY A 53 -8.93 24.71 -21.41
C GLY A 53 -8.36 24.71 -22.84
N ARG A 54 -7.04 24.52 -23.01
CA ARG A 54 -6.40 24.35 -24.33
C ARG A 54 -6.31 22.89 -24.78
N VAL A 55 -6.59 21.93 -23.89
CA VAL A 55 -6.55 20.51 -24.21
C VAL A 55 -7.83 20.16 -24.98
N SER A 56 -7.69 19.66 -26.20
CA SER A 56 -8.83 19.22 -27.00
C SER A 56 -9.30 17.82 -26.61
N GLU A 57 -10.54 17.49 -26.93
CA GLU A 57 -11.07 16.12 -26.79
C GLU A 57 -10.20 15.09 -27.57
N GLY A 58 -9.61 15.51 -28.70
CA GLY A 58 -8.66 14.70 -29.47
C GLY A 58 -7.37 14.39 -28.72
N ASP A 59 -6.82 15.34 -27.97
CA ASP A 59 -5.63 15.15 -27.14
C ASP A 59 -5.91 14.15 -26.00
N VAL A 60 -7.08 14.28 -25.35
CA VAL A 60 -7.53 13.34 -24.30
C VAL A 60 -7.73 11.94 -24.89
N ALA A 61 -8.42 11.82 -26.03
CA ALA A 61 -8.64 10.55 -26.71
C ALA A 61 -7.33 9.88 -27.15
N GLN A 62 -6.33 10.66 -27.57
CA GLN A 62 -5.01 10.16 -27.95
C GLN A 62 -4.23 9.61 -26.75
N VAL A 63 -4.33 10.23 -25.57
CA VAL A 63 -3.69 9.72 -24.33
C VAL A 63 -4.44 8.50 -23.78
N ALA A 64 -5.77 8.49 -23.86
CA ALA A 64 -6.61 7.39 -23.37
C ALA A 64 -6.54 6.12 -24.25
N SER A 65 -6.23 6.26 -25.55
CA SER A 65 -6.14 5.13 -26.46
C SER A 65 -4.75 4.48 -26.41
N PRO A 66 -4.60 3.21 -25.94
CA PRO A 66 -3.32 2.52 -26.00
C PRO A 66 -2.86 2.38 -27.46
N PRO A 67 -1.56 2.54 -27.77
CA PRO A 67 -1.09 2.49 -29.15
C PRO A 67 -1.53 1.19 -29.83
N ARG A 68 -2.19 1.27 -31.00
CA ARG A 68 -2.82 0.11 -31.66
C ARG A 68 -1.85 -1.07 -31.82
N ALA A 69 -0.58 -0.80 -32.13
CA ALA A 69 0.49 -1.79 -32.20
C ALA A 69 0.70 -2.62 -30.91
N VAL A 70 0.41 -2.08 -29.72
CA VAL A 70 0.45 -2.81 -28.44
C VAL A 70 -0.76 -3.73 -28.32
N LEU A 71 -1.96 -3.22 -28.62
CA LEU A 71 -3.19 -4.03 -28.63
C LEU A 71 -3.08 -5.19 -29.64
N ASP A 72 -2.60 -4.90 -30.86
CA ASP A 72 -2.35 -5.88 -31.92
C ASP A 72 -1.31 -6.93 -31.49
N ARG A 73 -0.23 -6.54 -30.81
CA ARG A 73 0.75 -7.48 -30.23
C ARG A 73 0.10 -8.40 -29.18
N LEU A 74 -0.74 -7.88 -28.30
CA LEU A 74 -1.41 -8.68 -27.26
C LEU A 74 -2.44 -9.66 -27.86
N LEU A 75 -3.23 -9.20 -28.84
CA LEU A 75 -4.20 -10.04 -29.55
C LEU A 75 -3.51 -11.12 -30.39
N SER A 76 -2.51 -10.74 -31.19
CA SER A 76 -1.76 -11.69 -32.03
C SER A 76 -0.95 -12.70 -31.22
N ALA A 77 -0.36 -12.31 -30.08
CA ALA A 77 0.29 -13.25 -29.15
C ALA A 77 -0.70 -14.31 -28.63
N LYS A 78 -1.93 -13.92 -28.27
CA LYS A 78 -2.97 -14.83 -27.77
C LYS A 78 -3.50 -15.76 -28.85
N VAL A 79 -3.66 -15.28 -30.09
CA VAL A 79 -4.01 -16.09 -31.27
C VAL A 79 -2.90 -17.09 -31.59
N ARG A 80 -1.63 -16.66 -31.62
CA ARG A 80 -0.47 -17.52 -31.89
C ARG A 80 -0.37 -18.66 -30.87
N ARG A 81 -0.51 -18.37 -29.57
CA ARG A 81 -0.50 -19.37 -28.49
C ARG A 81 -1.65 -20.38 -28.60
N ARG A 82 -2.86 -19.94 -28.99
CA ARG A 82 -3.99 -20.85 -29.25
C ARG A 82 -3.73 -21.77 -30.45
N ARG A 83 -3.15 -21.25 -31.54
CA ARG A 83 -2.83 -22.04 -32.74
C ARG A 83 -1.73 -23.07 -32.48
N THR A 84 -0.64 -22.70 -31.79
CA THR A 84 0.43 -23.65 -31.44
C THR A 84 -0.05 -24.73 -30.48
N ASN A 85 -0.88 -24.40 -29.49
CA ASN A 85 -1.39 -25.40 -28.54
C ASN A 85 -2.33 -26.41 -29.22
N ARG A 86 -3.17 -25.97 -30.17
CA ARG A 86 -4.00 -26.88 -30.99
C ARG A 86 -3.16 -27.82 -31.86
N LEU A 87 -2.09 -27.31 -32.48
CA LEU A 87 -1.18 -28.12 -33.31
C LEU A 87 -0.42 -29.17 -32.47
N MET A 88 0.03 -28.79 -31.27
CA MET A 88 0.67 -29.73 -30.32
C MET A 88 -0.30 -30.81 -29.85
N LEU A 89 -1.56 -30.45 -29.54
CA LEU A 89 -2.60 -31.42 -29.18
C LEU A 89 -2.92 -32.39 -30.33
N SER A 90 -3.00 -31.93 -31.58
CA SER A 90 -3.18 -32.84 -32.72
C SER A 90 -2.00 -33.78 -32.93
N LEU A 91 -0.76 -33.29 -32.78
CA LEU A 91 0.44 -34.14 -32.88
C LEU A 91 0.47 -35.21 -31.78
N ALA A 92 0.17 -34.84 -30.53
CA ALA A 92 0.11 -35.79 -29.41
C ALA A 92 -0.99 -36.86 -29.62
N ALA A 93 -2.15 -36.47 -30.13
CA ALA A 93 -3.22 -37.41 -30.48
C ALA A 93 -2.81 -38.39 -31.59
N SER A 94 -2.11 -37.92 -32.64
CA SER A 94 -1.58 -38.79 -33.69
C SER A 94 -0.58 -39.82 -33.17
N VAL A 95 0.32 -39.44 -32.26
CA VAL A 95 1.29 -40.38 -31.65
C VAL A 95 0.59 -41.47 -30.83
N LEU A 96 -0.47 -41.13 -30.07
CA LEU A 96 -1.25 -42.11 -29.31
C LEU A 96 -1.95 -43.13 -30.22
N VAL A 97 -2.53 -42.69 -31.33
CA VAL A 97 -3.19 -43.59 -32.30
C VAL A 97 -2.19 -44.55 -32.95
N VAL A 98 -1.01 -44.07 -33.33
CA VAL A 98 0.04 -44.93 -33.92
C VAL A 98 0.62 -45.89 -32.88
N GLY A 99 0.84 -45.44 -31.64
CA GLY A 99 1.36 -46.27 -30.55
C GLY A 99 0.42 -47.41 -30.14
N LEU A 100 -0.88 -47.14 -30.06
CA LEU A 100 -1.88 -48.15 -29.70
C LEU A 100 -2.31 -49.04 -30.88
N GLY A 101 -2.30 -48.51 -32.11
CA GLY A 101 -2.65 -49.26 -33.33
C GLY A 101 -1.52 -50.12 -33.90
N GLY A 102 -0.26 -49.71 -33.72
CA GLY A 102 0.90 -50.44 -34.26
C GLY A 102 1.37 -51.60 -33.40
N GLY A 103 1.17 -51.53 -32.07
CA GLY A 103 1.69 -52.54 -31.13
C GLY A 103 1.00 -53.90 -31.20
N THR A 104 -0.29 -53.95 -31.52
CA THR A 104 -1.08 -55.20 -31.49
C THR A 104 -0.71 -56.17 -32.61
N LEU A 105 -0.20 -55.67 -33.74
CA LEU A 105 0.17 -56.52 -34.88
C LEU A 105 1.51 -57.26 -34.71
N TRP A 106 2.39 -56.78 -33.81
CA TRP A 106 3.74 -57.34 -33.62
C TRP A 106 3.85 -58.34 -32.46
N VAL A 107 2.86 -58.36 -31.54
CA VAL A 107 2.90 -59.17 -30.31
C VAL A 107 2.40 -60.61 -30.51
N VAL A 108 1.72 -60.92 -31.62
CA VAL A 108 1.12 -62.25 -31.87
C VAL A 108 2.14 -63.32 -32.31
N THR A 109 3.36 -62.94 -32.70
CA THR A 109 4.28 -63.85 -33.42
C THR A 109 5.36 -64.54 -32.57
N GLN A 110 5.47 -64.27 -31.27
CA GLN A 110 6.54 -64.86 -30.43
C GLN A 110 6.05 -65.34 -29.05
N SER A 111 5.84 -66.66 -28.96
CA SER A 111 5.72 -67.44 -27.71
C SER A 111 7.05 -68.19 -27.45
N PRO A 112 7.27 -68.93 -26.33
CA PRO A 112 8.41 -68.71 -25.41
C PRO A 112 9.39 -69.94 -25.47
N PRO A 113 10.27 -70.30 -24.48
CA PRO A 113 10.38 -69.82 -23.09
C PRO A 113 11.78 -69.78 -22.42
N GLU A 114 11.73 -69.58 -21.09
CA GLU A 114 12.62 -70.06 -20.02
C GLU A 114 13.78 -69.21 -19.47
N ALA A 115 13.89 -69.31 -18.12
CA ALA A 115 15.03 -69.05 -17.25
C ALA A 115 15.52 -67.59 -17.07
N THR A 116 16.09 -67.15 -15.93
CA THR A 116 16.12 -67.66 -14.54
C THR A 116 16.72 -66.57 -13.61
N THR A 117 16.21 -66.47 -12.38
CA THR A 117 16.82 -65.92 -11.13
C THR A 117 17.45 -64.51 -11.05
N ALA A 118 17.00 -63.82 -10.00
CA ALA A 118 17.43 -62.55 -9.42
C ALA A 118 18.93 -62.37 -9.05
N SER A 119 19.34 -61.10 -8.91
CA SER A 119 20.10 -60.61 -7.72
C SER A 119 20.14 -59.07 -7.60
N ALA A 120 20.04 -58.60 -6.35
CA ALA A 120 20.50 -57.29 -5.86
C ALA A 120 21.90 -57.49 -5.18
N PRO A 121 22.62 -56.52 -4.54
CA PRO A 121 22.18 -55.22 -4.03
C PRO A 121 23.18 -54.04 -4.18
N GLN A 122 22.84 -52.89 -3.57
CA GLN A 122 23.67 -51.68 -3.41
C GLN A 122 24.78 -51.85 -2.34
N PRO A 123 25.72 -50.88 -2.24
CA PRO A 123 25.70 -50.02 -1.05
C PRO A 123 25.91 -48.51 -1.33
N ALA A 124 25.75 -47.68 -0.29
CA ALA A 124 25.74 -46.21 -0.35
C ALA A 124 26.80 -45.55 0.56
N GLN A 125 27.25 -44.34 0.19
CA GLN A 125 28.05 -43.38 0.98
C GLN A 125 27.84 -41.96 0.39
N ALA A 126 28.02 -40.83 1.08
CA ALA A 126 27.97 -40.48 2.51
C ALA A 126 27.81 -38.94 2.62
N ALA A 127 27.27 -38.41 3.72
CA ALA A 127 27.15 -36.97 3.97
C ALA A 127 28.29 -36.44 4.85
N GLN A 128 28.60 -35.13 4.76
CA GLN A 128 29.62 -34.46 5.58
C GLN A 128 29.06 -33.21 6.28
N SER A 129 29.71 -32.82 7.37
CA SER A 129 29.16 -32.03 8.47
C SER A 129 29.80 -30.63 8.65
N ALA A 130 29.20 -29.84 9.56
CA ALA A 130 29.50 -28.43 9.81
C ALA A 130 30.78 -28.15 10.63
N GLN A 131 31.22 -26.88 10.63
CA GLN A 131 32.02 -26.28 11.70
C GLN A 131 31.87 -24.75 11.73
N ALA A 132 32.20 -24.13 12.86
CA ALA A 132 32.00 -22.70 13.17
C ALA A 132 33.18 -22.11 13.94
N ASP A 133 33.13 -20.78 14.18
CA ASP A 133 33.45 -20.07 15.45
C ASP A 133 34.51 -18.92 15.39
N ARG A 134 34.34 -17.98 16.33
CA ARG A 134 35.20 -16.90 16.88
C ARG A 134 35.32 -15.48 16.25
N ALA A 135 34.86 -14.51 17.06
CA ALA A 135 35.48 -13.19 17.33
C ALA A 135 36.47 -13.32 18.56
N PRO A 136 37.08 -12.28 19.20
CA PRO A 136 36.40 -11.13 19.87
C PRO A 136 37.20 -9.78 20.08
N ALA A 137 36.58 -8.80 20.78
CA ALA A 137 37.14 -7.83 21.77
C ALA A 137 38.22 -6.78 21.34
N ASP A 138 38.48 -5.60 21.97
CA ASP A 138 37.97 -4.81 23.14
C ASP A 138 38.66 -3.39 23.12
N ALA A 139 38.46 -2.36 23.98
CA ALA A 139 37.39 -1.86 24.87
C ALA A 139 37.80 -0.49 25.54
N GLY A 140 36.86 0.25 26.16
CA GLY A 140 37.12 1.35 27.14
C GLY A 140 37.00 2.81 26.64
N GLY A 141 36.63 3.83 27.45
CA GLY A 141 36.12 3.84 28.84
C GLY A 141 36.29 5.19 29.59
N ARG A 142 35.43 5.45 30.62
CA ARG A 142 35.46 6.55 31.66
C ARG A 142 34.94 7.95 31.24
N GLN A 143 34.07 8.73 31.92
CA GLN A 143 33.58 8.99 33.32
C GLN A 143 34.28 10.13 34.12
N GLU A 144 33.55 11.23 34.39
CA GLU A 144 33.54 12.12 35.60
C GLU A 144 32.37 13.15 35.39
N SER A 145 31.34 13.42 36.21
CA SER A 145 31.12 13.76 37.65
C SER A 145 30.93 15.28 37.92
N ALA A 146 30.15 15.60 38.97
CA ALA A 146 29.68 16.90 39.52
C ALA A 146 28.37 17.45 38.89
N GLN A 147 27.19 17.50 39.55
CA GLN A 147 26.73 17.91 40.90
C GLN A 147 26.30 19.39 41.05
N SER A 148 24.99 19.54 41.34
CA SER A 148 24.32 20.56 42.16
C SER A 148 24.56 22.07 41.95
N PHE A 149 23.47 22.79 41.67
CA PHE A 149 23.15 24.06 42.34
C PHE A 149 21.63 24.19 42.55
N THR A 150 21.24 24.66 43.73
CA THR A 150 19.88 25.04 44.14
C THR A 150 19.77 26.56 44.18
N ASP A 151 18.63 27.15 43.83
CA ASP A 151 17.85 27.99 44.76
C ASP A 151 16.43 28.32 44.24
N SER A 152 15.62 28.79 45.17
CA SER A 152 14.22 29.20 45.19
C SER A 152 13.88 30.37 44.26
N THR A 153 12.59 30.47 43.88
CA THR A 153 11.72 31.60 44.27
C THR A 153 10.26 31.33 43.87
N ALA A 154 9.37 31.39 44.86
CA ALA A 154 7.95 31.74 44.73
C ALA A 154 7.70 32.84 45.79
N PRO A 155 6.64 33.68 45.68
CA PRO A 155 5.29 33.20 46.01
C PRO A 155 4.12 33.86 45.26
N ASP A 156 2.92 33.30 45.50
CA ASP A 156 1.58 33.88 45.52
C ASP A 156 1.11 34.94 44.49
N ALA A 157 -0.02 34.66 43.82
CA ALA A 157 -1.32 35.04 44.39
C ALA A 157 -2.55 34.38 43.71
N SER A 158 -3.48 33.94 44.56
CA SER A 158 -4.84 33.42 44.32
C SER A 158 -5.69 34.02 43.18
N ALA A 159 -6.36 33.15 42.40
CA ALA A 159 -7.66 33.44 41.76
C ALA A 159 -8.56 32.18 41.61
N LYS A 160 -9.12 31.78 42.75
CA LYS A 160 -10.20 30.82 43.00
C LYS A 160 -11.38 30.84 41.98
N ALA A 161 -11.65 29.71 41.31
CA ALA A 161 -13.00 29.37 40.81
C ALA A 161 -13.22 27.85 40.78
N LYS A 162 -14.23 27.35 41.51
CA LYS A 162 -14.64 25.94 41.51
C LYS A 162 -15.83 25.76 40.55
N SER A 163 -15.84 24.71 39.74
CA SER A 163 -17.11 24.08 39.34
C SER A 163 -16.92 22.59 39.07
N SER A 164 -17.28 21.78 40.05
CA SER A 164 -17.35 20.32 39.97
C SER A 164 -18.79 19.88 39.77
N ARG A 165 -19.12 19.26 38.63
CA ARG A 165 -20.23 18.29 38.58
C ARG A 165 -20.20 17.38 37.34
N SER A 166 -19.85 16.13 37.59
CA SER A 166 -20.42 14.91 36.99
C SER A 166 -20.96 14.09 38.20
N PRO A 167 -21.85 13.08 38.09
CA PRO A 167 -22.32 12.39 36.88
C PRO A 167 -23.86 12.16 36.80
N VAL A 168 -24.31 11.62 35.66
CA VAL A 168 -25.47 10.71 35.56
C VAL A 168 -25.07 9.59 34.58
N ALA A 169 -25.49 8.35 34.85
CA ALA A 169 -25.04 7.16 34.12
C ALA A 169 -26.19 6.40 33.43
N SER A 170 -25.81 5.65 32.38
CA SER A 170 -26.59 4.59 31.71
C SER A 170 -27.80 5.02 30.85
N PRO A 171 -28.19 4.21 29.82
CA PRO A 171 -27.86 2.79 29.64
C PRO A 171 -27.00 2.44 28.41
N ALA A 172 -26.17 1.40 28.59
CA ALA A 172 -25.85 0.41 27.56
C ALA A 172 -26.94 -0.69 27.59
N PRO A 173 -27.16 -1.52 26.54
CA PRO A 173 -26.21 -1.79 25.44
C PRO A 173 -26.79 -1.79 24.03
N GLU A 174 -25.96 -1.45 23.05
CA GLU A 174 -25.96 -2.16 21.77
C GLU A 174 -24.52 -2.42 21.37
N VAL A 175 -24.16 -3.68 21.14
CA VAL A 175 -22.80 -4.09 20.78
C VAL A 175 -22.61 -3.85 19.28
N LEU A 176 -22.57 -2.58 18.89
CA LEU A 176 -21.83 -2.19 17.69
C LEU A 176 -20.37 -2.54 17.96
N LEU A 177 -19.88 -3.58 17.29
CA LEU A 177 -18.45 -3.85 17.26
C LEU A 177 -17.78 -2.58 16.74
N ALA A 178 -16.96 -1.94 17.57
CA ALA A 178 -16.07 -0.90 17.08
C ALA A 178 -15.26 -1.49 15.91
N PRO A 179 -15.09 -0.77 14.79
CA PRO A 179 -14.32 -1.29 13.66
C PRO A 179 -12.92 -1.65 14.18
N SER A 180 -12.60 -2.94 14.15
CA SER A 180 -11.43 -3.51 14.84
C SER A 180 -10.15 -2.84 14.37
N GLU A 181 -9.69 -1.84 15.12
CA GLU A 181 -8.57 -1.00 14.76
C GLU A 181 -7.26 -1.74 15.10
N LEU A 182 -6.66 -2.36 14.08
CA LEU A 182 -5.44 -3.13 14.22
C LEU A 182 -4.23 -2.21 14.17
N ARG A 183 -3.43 -2.20 15.24
CA ARG A 183 -2.25 -1.34 15.39
C ARG A 183 -0.96 -2.16 15.37
N PHE A 184 -0.03 -1.76 14.52
CA PHE A 184 1.27 -2.39 14.31
C PHE A 184 2.39 -1.36 14.45
N GLU A 185 3.53 -1.75 15.01
CA GLU A 185 4.69 -0.87 15.16
C GLU A 185 5.97 -1.58 14.71
N LYS A 186 6.84 -0.85 14.01
CA LYS A 186 8.19 -1.33 13.67
C LYS A 186 9.19 -0.19 13.70
N SER A 187 10.39 -0.50 14.17
CA SER A 187 11.59 0.32 13.94
C SER A 187 12.58 -0.44 13.06
N ASP A 188 13.47 0.28 12.38
CA ASP A 188 14.58 -0.31 11.63
C ASP A 188 15.66 -0.87 12.59
N SER A 189 16.71 -1.48 12.05
CA SER A 189 17.79 -2.07 12.88
C SER A 189 18.58 -1.05 13.69
N THR A 190 18.60 0.23 13.30
CA THR A 190 19.25 1.30 14.07
C THR A 190 18.32 1.95 15.09
N GLY A 191 17.00 1.70 15.02
CA GLY A 191 15.99 2.40 15.79
C GLY A 191 15.73 3.85 15.35
N THR A 192 16.43 4.35 14.33
CA THR A 192 16.28 5.72 13.82
C THR A 192 14.92 5.92 13.17
N VAL A 193 14.50 5.00 12.30
CA VAL A 193 13.25 5.09 11.54
C VAL A 193 12.21 4.20 12.19
N ARG A 194 11.11 4.80 12.64
CA ARG A 194 9.99 4.10 13.28
C ARG A 194 8.68 4.46 12.60
N ALA A 195 7.84 3.46 12.37
CA ALA A 195 6.46 3.65 11.95
C ALA A 195 5.49 2.94 12.91
N VAL A 196 4.41 3.65 13.24
CA VAL A 196 3.18 3.08 13.77
C VAL A 196 2.17 3.10 12.63
N VAL A 197 1.61 1.94 12.31
CA VAL A 197 0.56 1.79 11.31
C VAL A 197 -0.71 1.30 12.01
N THR A 198 -1.82 1.95 11.69
CA THR A 198 -3.12 1.64 12.24
C THR A 198 -4.09 1.39 11.10
N ALA A 199 -4.75 0.24 11.07
CA ALA A 199 -5.66 -0.18 10.02
C ALA A 199 -7.05 -0.46 10.59
N SER A 200 -8.08 0.17 10.03
CA SER A 200 -9.48 0.00 10.44
C SER A 200 -10.38 -0.29 9.25
N ALA A 201 -11.36 -1.17 9.44
CA ALA A 201 -12.40 -1.41 8.45
C ALA A 201 -13.32 -0.18 8.35
N GLY A 202 -13.55 0.30 7.13
CA GLY A 202 -14.58 1.27 6.78
C GLY A 202 -15.61 0.65 5.82
N GLU A 203 -16.43 1.49 5.21
CA GLU A 203 -17.43 1.05 4.21
C GLU A 203 -16.73 0.58 2.92
N GLY A 204 -16.56 -0.74 2.79
CA GLY A 204 -15.98 -1.39 1.60
C GLY A 204 -14.48 -1.20 1.40
N THR A 205 -13.79 -0.45 2.26
CA THR A 205 -12.34 -0.20 2.18
C THR A 205 -11.70 -0.25 3.57
N THR A 206 -10.39 -0.48 3.63
CA THR A 206 -9.61 -0.35 4.86
C THR A 206 -8.94 1.02 4.87
N THR A 207 -9.16 1.79 5.93
CA THR A 207 -8.41 3.02 6.19
C THR A 207 -7.10 2.66 6.88
N VAL A 208 -5.98 3.18 6.37
CA VAL A 208 -4.64 2.95 6.92
C VAL A 208 -4.01 4.29 7.30
N LYS A 209 -3.76 4.49 8.58
CA LYS A 209 -3.05 5.65 9.14
C LYS A 209 -1.60 5.28 9.45
N VAL A 210 -0.67 6.15 9.05
CA VAL A 210 0.78 5.93 9.22
C VAL A 210 1.40 7.12 9.94
N VAL A 211 1.87 6.92 11.17
CA VAL A 211 2.75 7.85 11.88
C VAL A 211 4.19 7.39 11.62
N LEU A 212 4.95 8.18 10.86
CA LEU A 212 6.33 7.86 10.45
C LEU A 212 7.30 8.89 11.03
N THR A 213 8.31 8.41 11.74
CA THR A 213 9.33 9.23 12.43
C THR A 213 10.74 8.83 12.01
N GLY A 214 11.70 9.73 12.18
CA GLY A 214 13.11 9.50 11.83
C GLY A 214 13.46 9.59 10.34
N VAL A 215 12.49 9.98 9.50
CA VAL A 215 12.70 10.16 8.05
C VAL A 215 12.87 11.64 7.75
N ALA A 216 13.88 11.99 6.93
CA ALA A 216 14.20 13.38 6.60
C ALA A 216 13.03 14.09 5.90
N LYS A 217 12.78 15.35 6.29
CA LYS A 217 11.78 16.21 5.64
C LYS A 217 12.06 16.32 4.13
N GLY A 218 11.02 16.23 3.32
CA GLY A 218 11.12 16.22 1.85
C GLY A 218 11.31 14.83 1.22
N THR A 219 11.53 13.78 2.01
CA THR A 219 11.60 12.40 1.49
C THR A 219 10.27 12.01 0.86
N ARG A 220 10.30 11.53 -0.40
CA ARG A 220 9.13 10.94 -1.06
C ARG A 220 8.99 9.48 -0.65
N CYS A 221 7.88 9.15 0.01
CA CYS A 221 7.52 7.82 0.49
C CYS A 221 6.35 7.23 -0.31
N ARG A 222 6.24 5.90 -0.28
CA ARG A 222 5.12 5.11 -0.82
C ARG A 222 4.76 4.02 0.19
N LEU A 223 3.46 3.84 0.42
CA LEU A 223 2.89 2.76 1.21
C LEU A 223 2.40 1.66 0.27
N GLU A 224 2.96 0.46 0.40
CA GLU A 224 2.45 -0.75 -0.22
C GLU A 224 1.82 -1.64 0.86
N VAL A 225 0.56 -2.01 0.67
CA VAL A 225 -0.18 -2.96 1.51
C VAL A 225 -0.09 -4.33 0.85
N ILE A 226 0.31 -5.35 1.62
CA ILE A 226 0.56 -6.71 1.14
C ILE A 226 -0.48 -7.63 1.77
N GLY A 227 -1.40 -8.14 0.95
CA GLY A 227 -2.44 -9.07 1.36
C GLY A 227 -2.02 -10.54 1.28
N GLU A 228 -2.86 -11.40 1.81
CA GLU A 228 -2.78 -12.85 1.61
C GLU A 228 -2.75 -13.24 0.13
N GLY A 229 -2.13 -14.38 -0.18
CA GLY A 229 -1.89 -14.80 -1.56
C GLY A 229 -0.86 -13.96 -2.32
N GLY A 230 -0.22 -13.00 -1.66
CA GLY A 230 0.81 -12.14 -2.27
C GLY A 230 0.25 -10.96 -3.07
N LEU A 231 -1.05 -10.65 -2.93
CA LEU A 231 -1.65 -9.43 -3.49
C LEU A 231 -0.91 -8.20 -2.93
N ARG A 232 -0.67 -7.20 -3.79
CA ARG A 232 -0.01 -5.94 -3.39
C ARG A 232 -0.74 -4.76 -3.98
N GLU A 233 -1.12 -3.82 -3.12
CA GLU A 233 -1.75 -2.56 -3.49
C GLU A 233 -0.86 -1.39 -3.06
N THR A 234 -0.74 -0.37 -3.90
CA THR A 234 -0.14 0.91 -3.49
C THR A 234 -1.25 1.79 -2.90
N ALA A 235 -1.35 1.82 -1.58
CA ALA A 235 -2.39 2.58 -0.87
C ALA A 235 -2.15 4.10 -0.90
N GLY A 236 -0.91 4.54 -1.11
CA GLY A 236 -0.63 5.96 -1.26
C GLY A 236 0.85 6.31 -1.45
N ASN A 237 1.09 7.55 -1.86
CA ASN A 237 2.39 8.19 -1.93
C ASN A 237 2.35 9.56 -1.24
N TRP A 238 3.44 9.97 -0.60
CA TRP A 238 3.49 11.25 0.10
C TRP A 238 4.90 11.81 0.20
N VAL A 239 4.99 13.08 0.57
CA VAL A 239 6.25 13.75 0.93
C VAL A 239 6.27 13.93 2.43
N VAL A 240 7.34 13.54 3.12
CA VAL A 240 7.48 13.76 4.57
C VAL A 240 7.58 15.26 4.85
N ASN A 241 6.44 15.91 5.10
CA ASN A 241 6.30 17.32 5.43
C ASN A 241 4.97 17.54 6.18
N ARG A 242 4.78 18.70 6.81
CA ARG A 242 3.58 18.98 7.63
C ARG A 242 2.25 18.91 6.87
N ALA A 243 2.23 19.16 5.57
CA ALA A 243 1.00 19.15 4.77
C ALA A 243 0.52 17.72 4.43
N ALA A 244 1.40 16.72 4.50
CA ALA A 244 1.05 15.32 4.24
C ALA A 244 0.49 14.57 5.48
N TYR A 245 0.46 15.21 6.65
CA TYR A 245 -0.02 14.61 7.89
C TYR A 245 -1.25 15.35 8.40
N ASP A 246 -2.23 14.60 8.89
CA ASP A 246 -3.43 15.13 9.53
C ASP A 246 -3.15 15.80 10.88
N ARG A 247 -4.20 16.27 11.57
CA ARG A 247 -4.10 16.88 12.92
C ARG A 247 -3.54 15.93 14.00
N SER A 248 -3.53 14.61 13.77
CA SER A 248 -2.93 13.61 14.66
C SER A 248 -1.47 13.27 14.29
N GLY A 249 -0.91 13.89 13.26
CA GLY A 249 0.42 13.56 12.76
C GLY A 249 0.46 12.27 11.93
N SER A 250 -0.69 11.83 11.39
CA SER A 250 -0.81 10.60 10.60
C SER A 250 -1.01 10.87 9.11
N PHE A 251 -0.30 10.13 8.25
CA PHE A 251 -0.60 10.07 6.83
C PHE A 251 -1.73 9.06 6.64
N THR A 252 -2.84 9.48 6.04
CA THR A 252 -4.02 8.62 5.81
C THR A 252 -4.05 8.12 4.37
N ALA A 253 -4.29 6.82 4.20
CA ALA A 253 -4.41 6.12 2.94
C ALA A 253 -5.56 5.10 2.98
N THR A 254 -5.96 4.57 1.83
CA THR A 254 -7.00 3.53 1.72
C THR A 254 -6.56 2.36 0.85
N THR A 255 -7.16 1.19 1.06
CA THR A 255 -6.88 -0.04 0.31
C THR A 255 -8.15 -0.91 0.23
N THR A 256 -8.27 -1.72 -0.83
CA THR A 256 -9.36 -2.70 -0.96
C THR A 256 -9.06 -4.03 -0.27
N ILE A 257 -7.88 -4.20 0.33
CA ILE A 257 -7.53 -5.38 1.15
C ILE A 257 -8.14 -5.23 2.55
N PRO A 258 -9.06 -6.11 2.99
CA PRO A 258 -9.63 -6.09 4.34
C PRO A 258 -8.54 -6.22 5.42
N PRO A 259 -8.67 -5.56 6.60
CA PRO A 259 -7.57 -5.45 7.56
C PRO A 259 -7.08 -6.81 8.07
N GLU A 260 -7.97 -7.77 8.25
CA GLU A 260 -7.66 -9.14 8.69
C GLU A 260 -6.90 -9.97 7.64
N ARG A 261 -6.94 -9.55 6.37
CA ARG A 261 -6.25 -10.17 5.23
C ARG A 261 -4.94 -9.47 4.86
N ILE A 262 -4.58 -8.39 5.55
CA ILE A 262 -3.26 -7.76 5.40
C ILE A 262 -2.22 -8.63 6.13
N THR A 263 -1.11 -8.93 5.45
CA THR A 263 0.03 -9.70 5.96
C THR A 263 1.24 -8.83 6.28
N ALA A 264 1.41 -7.71 5.57
CA ALA A 264 2.43 -6.72 5.87
C ALA A 264 2.12 -5.35 5.27
N PHE A 265 2.65 -4.30 5.90
CA PHE A 265 2.79 -2.96 5.30
C PHE A 265 4.26 -2.73 4.95
N LYS A 266 4.53 -2.18 3.77
CA LYS A 266 5.90 -1.86 3.34
C LYS A 266 5.99 -0.39 2.95
N ILE A 267 6.85 0.34 3.65
CA ILE A 267 7.13 1.75 3.38
C ILE A 267 8.42 1.82 2.56
N THR A 268 8.35 2.41 1.37
CA THR A 268 9.48 2.56 0.46
C THR A 268 9.70 4.03 0.09
N THR A 269 10.93 4.39 -0.26
CA THR A 269 11.21 5.68 -0.89
C THR A 269 10.90 5.65 -2.38
N ALA A 270 10.72 6.82 -3.01
CA ALA A 270 10.55 6.92 -4.47
C ALA A 270 11.71 6.28 -5.28
N GLY A 271 12.91 6.18 -4.70
CA GLY A 271 14.05 5.47 -5.29
C GLY A 271 14.05 3.95 -5.08
N GLY A 272 12.94 3.36 -4.61
CA GLY A 272 12.79 1.91 -4.41
C GLY A 272 13.41 1.35 -3.12
N ARG A 273 14.25 2.12 -2.40
CA ARG A 273 14.81 1.72 -1.10
C ARG A 273 13.68 1.50 -0.09
N VAL A 274 13.62 0.30 0.49
CA VAL A 274 12.71 -0.02 1.60
C VAL A 274 13.17 0.71 2.86
N LEU A 275 12.24 1.37 3.55
CA LEU A 275 12.46 1.97 4.87
C LEU A 275 12.08 0.98 5.97
N LEU A 276 10.86 0.43 5.89
CA LEU A 276 10.32 -0.51 6.85
C LEU A 276 9.44 -1.56 6.15
N THR A 277 9.49 -2.78 6.65
CA THR A 277 8.48 -3.82 6.41
C THR A 277 7.90 -4.20 7.76
N ILE A 278 6.58 -4.08 7.89
CA ILE A 278 5.82 -4.17 9.14
C ILE A 278 4.88 -5.37 8.98
N PRO A 279 5.25 -6.56 9.47
CA PRO A 279 4.37 -7.72 9.42
C PRO A 279 3.18 -7.56 10.37
N THR A 280 2.06 -8.20 10.05
CA THR A 280 0.84 -8.23 10.88
C THR A 280 0.67 -9.53 11.69
N ARG A 281 1.57 -10.50 11.47
CA ARG A 281 1.63 -11.82 12.12
C ARG A 281 3.10 -12.16 12.43
#